data_AF-A0A9X2MJR6-F1
#
_entry.id   AF-A0A9X2MJR6-F1
#
_cell.length_a   1.000
_cell.length_b   1.000
_cell.length_c   1.000
_cell.angle_alpha   90.00
_cell.angle_beta   90.00
_cell.angle_gamma   90.00
#
_symmetry.space_group_name_H-M   'P 1'
#
loop_
_entity.id
_entity.type
_entity.pdbx_description
1 polymer ?
#
loop_
_entity_poly.entity_id
_entity_poly.type
_entity_poly.pdbx_seq_one_letter_code
_entity_poly.pdbx_strand_id
1 'polypeptide(L)'
;MNKIRLNAMQLEIEIPLKEFKLREDKHMVHALIIADIEGITDIYDLKNIDDCVELYTSEIQVYIKTLFENDVTKITVCDAHDEGNLISRKIITHGDFGRGDVRIVSKVENLSFDEKYDFAILAGFHGMNGSPGILPHTLRFDFKLISSFCTKLQARIPIGEVELYTRWLGAQGIPVILVTGDREAVYEANCFNPYRQTCCVKSYFQMNQIDRIHFYEKIAYCIKCSLSLNWDICLSEDSNEIAIEFNNPDVVEALGDASYNRKENSIIFDSCSELVNNLYPLIDRLNEINNANVALNSAFIKEVRKLAVSLKKEDLAKSEIGPLLYNNLLFLDSKSRDKIMKGILAMTNNLTLPHDIE
;
A
#
# COMPACT_ATOMS: atom_id res chain seq x y z
N MET A 1 7.63 28.73 -54.73
CA MET A 1 8.97 28.28 -55.20
C MET A 1 9.98 28.70 -54.14
N ASN A 2 10.41 27.76 -53.31
CA ASN A 2 11.72 27.75 -52.64
C ASN A 2 11.96 26.29 -52.27
N LYS A 3 12.82 25.64 -53.04
CA LYS A 3 13.19 24.23 -52.90
C LYS A 3 14.42 24.15 -52.01
N ILE A 4 14.32 23.43 -50.90
CA ILE A 4 15.48 22.77 -50.30
C ILE A 4 15.23 21.28 -50.46
N ARG A 5 16.06 20.64 -51.30
CA ARG A 5 16.12 19.19 -51.48
C ARG A 5 17.13 18.64 -50.48
N LEU A 6 16.69 17.72 -49.62
CA LEU A 6 17.54 16.73 -48.98
C LEU A 6 16.86 15.37 -49.20
N ASN A 7 17.56 14.49 -49.92
CA ASN A 7 17.13 13.13 -50.25
C ASN A 7 17.26 12.22 -49.01
N ALA A 8 16.16 11.57 -48.62
CA ALA A 8 16.12 10.17 -48.16
C ALA A 8 14.65 9.77 -47.90
N MET A 9 14.19 8.72 -48.58
CA MET A 9 12.95 7.95 -48.36
C MET A 9 11.80 8.66 -47.62
N GLN A 10 10.85 9.26 -48.35
CA GLN A 10 9.52 9.55 -47.83
C GLN A 10 8.70 8.24 -47.80
N LEU A 11 8.57 7.66 -46.60
CA LEU A 11 7.37 6.91 -46.24
C LEU A 11 6.36 7.97 -45.74
N GLU A 12 5.44 8.38 -46.61
CA GLU A 12 4.28 9.15 -46.20
C GLU A 12 3.31 8.20 -45.49
N ILE A 13 3.34 8.19 -44.17
CA ILE A 13 2.26 7.64 -43.35
C ILE A 13 1.30 8.80 -43.10
N GLU A 14 0.18 8.83 -43.80
CA GLU A 14 -0.96 9.67 -43.41
C GLU A 14 -1.50 9.16 -42.08
N ILE A 15 -1.15 9.84 -40.99
CA ILE A 15 -1.83 9.68 -39.70
C ILE A 15 -3.11 10.52 -39.82
N PRO A 16 -4.32 9.93 -39.74
CA PRO A 16 -5.53 10.71 -39.73
C PRO A 16 -5.54 11.54 -38.45
N LEU A 17 -5.37 12.86 -38.58
CA LEU A 17 -5.76 13.79 -37.54
C LEU A 17 -7.28 13.69 -37.40
N LYS A 18 -7.75 12.79 -36.54
CA LYS A 18 -9.13 12.88 -36.03
C LYS A 18 -9.22 14.22 -35.33
N GLU A 19 -9.99 15.14 -35.91
CA GLU A 19 -10.47 16.32 -35.21
C GLU A 19 -11.09 15.86 -33.88
N PHE A 20 -10.42 16.20 -32.78
CA PHE A 20 -11.00 16.07 -31.46
C PHE A 20 -12.21 17.00 -31.41
N LYS A 21 -13.41 16.44 -31.51
CA LYS A 21 -14.62 17.15 -31.08
C LYS A 21 -14.44 17.44 -29.60
N LEU A 22 -14.25 18.71 -29.28
CA LEU A 22 -14.43 19.25 -27.94
C LEU A 22 -15.78 18.73 -27.43
N ARG A 23 -15.79 18.08 -26.26
CA ARG A 23 -17.04 17.70 -25.58
C ARG A 23 -17.84 18.98 -25.34
N GLU A 24 -18.95 19.14 -26.04
CA GLU A 24 -19.81 20.35 -25.99
C GLU A 24 -20.62 20.45 -24.69
N ASP A 25 -20.65 19.40 -23.88
CA ASP A 25 -21.20 19.45 -22.53
C ASP A 25 -20.07 19.75 -21.54
N LYS A 26 -20.13 20.89 -20.85
CA LYS A 26 -19.32 21.16 -19.64
C LYS A 26 -19.77 20.21 -18.53
N HIS A 27 -19.46 18.93 -18.66
CA HIS A 27 -19.60 17.98 -17.58
C HIS A 27 -18.65 18.46 -16.48
N MET A 28 -19.18 18.70 -15.28
CA MET A 28 -18.31 18.93 -14.12
C MET A 28 -17.52 17.65 -13.90
N VAL A 29 -16.21 17.73 -14.05
CA VAL A 29 -15.31 16.60 -13.80
C VAL A 29 -14.97 16.57 -12.31
N HIS A 30 -15.22 15.44 -11.67
CA HIS A 30 -14.96 15.18 -10.25
C HIS A 30 -13.88 14.10 -10.10
N ALA A 31 -12.71 14.52 -9.62
CA ALA A 31 -11.58 13.64 -9.36
C ALA A 31 -11.54 13.16 -7.90
N LEU A 32 -11.13 11.91 -7.70
CA LEU A 32 -10.68 11.40 -6.42
C LEU A 32 -9.15 11.28 -6.40
N ILE A 33 -8.51 11.72 -5.33
CA ILE A 33 -7.11 11.43 -5.03
C ILE A 33 -7.12 10.60 -3.75
N ILE A 34 -6.67 9.35 -3.80
CA ILE A 34 -6.31 8.59 -2.60
C ILE A 34 -4.81 8.81 -2.42
N ALA A 35 -4.44 9.37 -1.27
CA ALA A 35 -3.11 9.85 -1.00
C ALA A 35 -2.48 9.02 0.13
N ASP A 36 -1.21 8.69 -0.05
CA ASP A 36 -0.39 8.00 0.93
C ASP A 36 0.99 8.67 1.01
N ILE A 37 1.70 8.52 2.14
CA ILE A 37 2.91 9.31 2.45
C ILE A 37 4.20 8.56 2.11
N GLU A 38 4.23 7.24 2.25
CA GLU A 38 5.41 6.40 2.09
C GLU A 38 6.02 6.47 0.70
N GLY A 39 5.24 6.82 -0.32
CA GLY A 39 5.66 6.94 -1.72
C GLY A 39 5.93 8.36 -2.21
N ILE A 40 5.72 9.38 -1.38
CA ILE A 40 5.94 10.81 -1.74
C ILE A 40 7.43 11.09 -2.01
N THR A 41 7.70 12.03 -2.92
CA THR A 41 9.06 12.47 -3.26
C THR A 41 9.88 12.83 -2.01
N ASP A 42 11.15 12.41 -1.99
CA ASP A 42 12.11 12.64 -0.89
C ASP A 42 11.82 11.98 0.48
N ILE A 43 10.72 11.24 0.65
CA ILE A 43 10.44 10.49 1.89
C ILE A 43 11.07 9.10 1.82
N TYR A 44 12.06 8.80 2.66
CA TYR A 44 12.71 7.46 2.70
C TYR A 44 12.56 6.76 4.06
N ASP A 45 12.20 7.51 5.09
CA ASP A 45 11.76 7.03 6.39
C ASP A 45 10.79 8.05 7.00
N LEU A 46 10.02 7.63 8.01
CA LEU A 46 9.02 8.45 8.69
C LEU A 46 9.48 8.90 10.08
N LYS A 47 10.80 9.01 10.32
CA LYS A 47 11.31 9.39 11.65
C LYS A 47 11.07 10.86 11.98
N ASN A 48 11.11 11.74 10.98
CA ASN A 48 10.75 13.15 11.13
C ASN A 48 9.39 13.41 10.46
N ILE A 49 8.33 13.14 11.21
CA ILE A 49 6.96 13.20 10.68
C ILE A 49 6.56 14.61 10.22
N ASP A 50 7.03 15.66 10.90
CA ASP A 50 6.66 17.05 10.56
C ASP A 50 7.21 17.42 9.18
N ASP A 51 8.49 17.12 8.90
CA ASP A 51 9.09 17.32 7.58
C ASP A 51 8.35 16.48 6.51
N CYS A 52 8.02 15.22 6.83
CA CYS A 52 7.29 14.32 5.93
C CYS A 52 5.90 14.89 5.57
N VAL A 53 5.18 15.44 6.56
CA VAL A 53 3.87 16.07 6.36
C VAL A 53 3.96 17.30 5.46
N GLU A 54 5.02 18.10 5.57
CA GLU A 54 5.24 19.25 4.68
C GLU A 54 5.48 18.80 3.23
N LEU A 55 6.27 17.75 3.03
CA LEU A 55 6.50 17.15 1.71
C LEU A 55 5.22 16.57 1.12
N TYR A 56 4.50 15.78 1.91
CA TYR A 56 3.24 15.17 1.55
C TYR A 56 2.21 16.21 1.11
N THR A 57 1.98 17.22 1.94
CA THR A 57 1.05 18.31 1.63
C THR A 57 1.47 19.06 0.36
N SER A 58 2.77 19.36 0.23
CA SER A 58 3.29 20.10 -0.93
C SER A 58 3.11 19.33 -2.23
N GLU A 59 3.38 18.03 -2.24
CA GLU A 59 3.19 17.20 -3.43
C GLU A 59 1.69 17.08 -3.77
N ILE A 60 0.81 16.82 -2.80
CA ILE A 60 -0.65 16.78 -3.01
C ILE A 60 -1.17 18.11 -3.60
N GLN A 61 -0.62 19.25 -3.17
CA GLN A 61 -0.96 20.56 -3.75
C GLN A 61 -0.63 20.65 -5.26
N VAL A 62 0.40 19.95 -5.74
CA VAL A 62 0.73 19.85 -7.18
C VAL A 62 -0.36 19.11 -7.95
N TYR A 63 -0.90 18.01 -7.41
CA TYR A 63 -2.01 17.30 -8.04
C TYR A 63 -3.24 18.20 -8.13
N ILE A 64 -3.64 18.82 -7.03
CA ILE A 64 -4.79 19.74 -6.96
C ILE A 64 -4.65 20.86 -7.99
N LYS A 65 -3.52 21.57 -7.98
CA LYS A 65 -3.24 22.68 -8.90
C LYS A 65 -3.30 22.21 -10.36
N THR A 66 -2.63 21.10 -10.67
CA THR A 66 -2.57 20.60 -12.05
C THR A 66 -3.95 20.17 -12.55
N LEU A 67 -4.75 19.50 -11.72
CA LEU A 67 -6.11 19.09 -12.10
C LEU A 67 -7.00 20.30 -12.39
N PHE A 68 -6.99 21.33 -11.54
CA PHE A 68 -7.75 22.56 -11.80
C PHE A 68 -7.30 23.31 -13.06
N GLU A 69 -6.00 23.30 -13.36
CA GLU A 69 -5.44 23.86 -14.60
C GLU A 69 -5.87 23.09 -15.86
N ASN A 70 -6.44 21.89 -15.73
CA ASN A 70 -6.88 21.03 -16.83
C ASN A 70 -8.39 20.70 -16.72
N ASP A 71 -9.18 21.71 -16.35
CA ASP A 71 -10.66 21.70 -16.36
C ASP A 71 -11.34 20.69 -15.42
N VAL A 72 -10.61 20.08 -14.49
CA VAL A 72 -11.24 19.38 -13.34
C VAL A 72 -11.90 20.43 -12.45
N THR A 73 -13.10 20.16 -11.97
CA THR A 73 -13.91 21.17 -11.26
C THR A 73 -14.20 20.83 -9.81
N LYS A 74 -14.07 19.56 -9.44
CA LYS A 74 -14.23 19.09 -8.06
C LYS A 74 -13.16 18.04 -7.77
N ILE A 75 -12.57 18.09 -6.59
CA ILE A 75 -11.53 17.19 -6.15
C ILE A 75 -11.87 16.72 -4.73
N THR A 76 -11.83 15.42 -4.51
CA THR A 76 -11.77 14.87 -3.15
C THR A 76 -10.39 14.28 -2.93
N VAL A 77 -9.74 14.67 -1.83
CA VAL A 77 -8.49 14.07 -1.39
C VAL A 77 -8.77 13.23 -0.16
N CYS A 78 -8.55 11.93 -0.27
CA CYS A 78 -8.55 11.00 0.84
C CYS A 78 -7.13 10.85 1.36
N ASP A 79 -6.88 11.29 2.59
CA ASP A 79 -5.66 10.92 3.31
C ASP A 79 -5.83 9.48 3.82
N ALA A 80 -5.21 8.52 3.12
CA ALA A 80 -5.37 7.10 3.39
C ALA A 80 -4.32 6.56 4.38
N HIS A 81 -3.30 7.36 4.72
CA HIS A 81 -2.26 6.95 5.64
C HIS A 81 -2.77 6.95 7.09
N ASP A 82 -2.59 5.83 7.79
CA ASP A 82 -2.98 5.63 9.19
C ASP A 82 -4.39 6.17 9.52
N GLU A 83 -4.46 7.24 10.32
CA GLU A 83 -5.69 7.86 10.79
C GLU A 83 -6.27 8.91 9.81
N GLY A 84 -5.57 9.15 8.70
CA GLY A 84 -5.98 10.10 7.66
C GLY A 84 -6.01 11.55 8.12
N ASN A 85 -5.06 11.96 8.97
CA ASN A 85 -5.02 13.28 9.58
C ASN A 85 -3.68 14.02 9.38
N LEU A 86 -2.86 13.55 8.44
CA LEU A 86 -1.52 14.08 8.17
C LEU A 86 -1.55 15.24 7.18
N ILE A 87 -2.42 15.21 6.17
CA ILE A 87 -2.52 16.34 5.22
C ILE A 87 -2.77 17.63 6.00
N SER A 88 -1.86 18.58 5.86
CA SER A 88 -1.84 19.78 6.68
C SER A 88 -3.14 20.57 6.56
N ARG A 89 -3.62 21.14 7.68
CA ARG A 89 -4.72 22.13 7.67
C ARG A 89 -4.42 23.38 6.84
N LYS A 90 -3.16 23.60 6.45
CA LYS A 90 -2.74 24.68 5.57
C LYS A 90 -2.89 24.35 4.08
N ILE A 91 -3.32 23.13 3.73
CA ILE A 91 -3.61 22.77 2.35
C ILE A 91 -4.64 23.75 1.76
N ILE A 92 -4.38 24.24 0.57
CA ILE A 92 -5.23 25.22 -0.07
C ILE A 92 -6.39 24.48 -0.72
N THR A 93 -7.58 24.60 -0.14
CA THR A 93 -8.80 23.90 -0.56
C THR A 93 -9.76 24.76 -1.38
N HIS A 94 -9.74 26.08 -1.20
CA HIS A 94 -10.59 27.03 -1.91
C HIS A 94 -9.95 28.42 -1.93
N GLY A 95 -10.13 29.17 -3.02
CA GLY A 95 -9.83 30.61 -3.08
C GLY A 95 -8.64 31.02 -3.96
N ASP A 96 -7.54 30.26 -4.00
CA ASP A 96 -6.32 30.73 -4.69
C ASP A 96 -6.24 30.36 -6.18
N PHE A 97 -7.00 29.37 -6.65
CA PHE A 97 -7.04 28.98 -8.07
C PHE A 97 -8.22 29.61 -8.85
N GLY A 98 -9.11 30.33 -8.17
CA GLY A 98 -10.27 31.00 -8.78
C GLY A 98 -11.33 30.07 -9.39
N ARG A 99 -11.19 28.73 -9.24
CA ARG A 99 -12.10 27.70 -9.77
C ARG A 99 -12.13 26.45 -8.88
N GLY A 100 -13.29 25.82 -8.80
CA GLY A 100 -13.50 24.46 -8.28
C GLY A 100 -13.50 24.28 -6.75
N ASP A 101 -13.79 23.04 -6.32
CA ASP A 101 -13.95 22.63 -4.92
C ASP A 101 -13.01 21.49 -4.52
N VAL A 102 -12.40 21.60 -3.33
CA VAL A 102 -11.54 20.56 -2.75
C VAL A 102 -12.08 20.16 -1.39
N ARG A 103 -12.44 18.88 -1.28
CA ARG A 103 -12.81 18.24 -0.01
C ARG A 103 -11.69 17.33 0.47
N ILE A 104 -11.27 17.47 1.72
CA ILE A 104 -10.36 16.52 2.37
C ILE A 104 -11.19 15.52 3.20
N VAL A 105 -10.87 14.24 3.06
CA VAL A 105 -11.49 13.13 3.77
C VAL A 105 -10.39 12.33 4.46
N SER A 106 -10.56 12.01 5.73
CA SER A 106 -9.68 11.10 6.45
C SER A 106 -10.10 9.67 6.17
N LYS A 107 -9.18 8.75 5.88
CA LYS A 107 -9.45 7.30 5.72
C LYS A 107 -10.36 6.94 4.55
N VAL A 108 -10.09 5.79 3.95
CA VAL A 108 -10.87 5.28 2.81
C VAL A 108 -12.31 4.94 3.18
N GLU A 109 -12.59 4.55 4.42
CA GLU A 109 -13.96 4.23 4.89
C GLU A 109 -14.90 5.44 4.91
N ASN A 110 -14.36 6.66 5.01
CA ASN A 110 -15.16 7.88 5.06
C ASN A 110 -15.47 8.46 3.68
N LEU A 111 -15.03 7.79 2.61
CA LEU A 111 -15.39 8.16 1.25
C LEU A 111 -16.87 7.89 1.02
N SER A 112 -17.57 8.88 0.46
CA SER A 112 -18.95 8.73 -0.01
C SER A 112 -18.93 8.53 -1.52
N PHE A 113 -19.75 7.58 -1.98
CA PHE A 113 -20.00 7.30 -3.38
C PHE A 113 -21.39 7.77 -3.82
N ASP A 114 -22.04 8.65 -3.04
CA ASP A 114 -23.34 9.23 -3.37
C ASP A 114 -23.26 10.12 -4.62
N GLU A 115 -22.11 10.76 -4.81
CA GLU A 115 -21.73 11.43 -6.04
C GLU A 115 -20.67 10.60 -6.76
N LYS A 116 -20.84 10.46 -8.09
CA LYS A 116 -19.93 9.65 -8.89
C LYS A 116 -18.64 10.42 -9.19
N TYR A 117 -17.50 9.83 -8.83
CA TYR A 117 -16.19 10.25 -9.32
C TYR A 117 -15.98 9.79 -10.77
N ASP A 118 -15.43 10.68 -11.60
CA ASP A 118 -15.12 10.36 -13.00
C ASP A 118 -13.86 9.51 -13.13
N PHE A 119 -12.89 9.72 -12.24
CA PHE A 119 -11.66 8.95 -12.14
C PHE A 119 -11.01 9.12 -10.76
N ALA A 120 -10.03 8.25 -10.49
CA ALA A 120 -9.17 8.34 -9.32
C ALA A 120 -7.69 8.40 -9.69
N ILE A 121 -6.90 8.99 -8.78
CA ILE A 121 -5.45 8.97 -8.76
C ILE A 121 -5.01 8.36 -7.43
N LEU A 122 -4.10 7.40 -7.48
CA LEU A 122 -3.39 6.90 -6.30
C LEU A 122 -2.07 7.67 -6.20
N ALA A 123 -1.95 8.56 -5.22
CA ALA A 123 -0.83 9.49 -5.07
C ALA A 123 0.08 9.08 -3.91
N GLY A 124 1.38 8.93 -4.17
CA GLY A 124 2.36 8.67 -3.11
C GLY A 124 2.34 7.25 -2.56
N PHE A 125 2.03 6.26 -3.39
CA PHE A 125 1.99 4.84 -2.99
C PHE A 125 3.38 4.19 -2.97
N HIS A 126 3.50 3.08 -2.25
CA HIS A 126 4.75 2.32 -2.09
C HIS A 126 4.60 0.85 -2.51
N GLY A 127 5.74 0.16 -2.60
CA GLY A 127 5.75 -1.28 -2.87
C GLY A 127 5.03 -2.10 -1.79
N MET A 128 4.32 -3.14 -2.21
CA MET A 128 3.66 -4.10 -1.32
C MET A 128 4.64 -4.81 -0.36
N ASN A 129 4.10 -5.43 0.70
CA ASN A 129 4.92 -6.16 1.67
C ASN A 129 5.75 -7.26 0.97
N GLY A 130 7.03 -7.37 1.35
CA GLY A 130 7.99 -8.31 0.76
C GLY A 130 8.57 -7.88 -0.60
N SER A 131 8.14 -6.76 -1.17
CA SER A 131 8.79 -6.15 -2.34
C SER A 131 10.09 -5.41 -1.96
N PRO A 132 11.02 -5.17 -2.89
CA PRO A 132 12.22 -4.36 -2.64
C PRO A 132 11.95 -2.85 -2.68
N GLY A 133 10.73 -2.43 -2.34
CA GLY A 133 10.27 -1.04 -2.35
C GLY A 133 10.77 -0.25 -1.15
N ILE A 134 10.47 1.05 -1.13
CA ILE A 134 10.75 1.96 -0.01
C ILE A 134 9.59 1.82 0.99
N LEU A 135 9.90 1.57 2.26
CA LEU A 135 8.92 1.33 3.33
C LEU A 135 7.85 0.27 2.98
N PRO A 136 8.23 -0.89 2.42
CA PRO A 136 7.28 -1.80 1.80
C PRO A 136 6.40 -2.49 2.86
N HIS A 137 5.09 -2.37 2.70
CA HIS A 137 4.09 -3.04 3.51
C HIS A 137 2.76 -3.14 2.76
N THR A 138 1.72 -3.71 3.39
CA THR A 138 0.37 -3.74 2.80
C THR A 138 -0.67 -3.70 3.90
N LEU A 139 -1.35 -2.56 4.03
CA LEU A 139 -2.36 -2.16 5.03
C LEU A 139 -1.85 -2.12 6.46
N ARG A 140 -1.18 -3.19 6.92
CA ARG A 140 -0.66 -3.32 8.28
C ARG A 140 0.64 -4.09 8.27
N PHE A 141 1.52 -3.75 9.21
CA PHE A 141 2.81 -4.42 9.38
C PHE A 141 2.70 -5.87 9.91
N ASP A 142 1.57 -6.25 10.51
CA ASP A 142 1.32 -7.61 11.01
C ASP A 142 0.73 -8.55 9.94
N PHE A 143 0.36 -8.01 8.78
CA PHE A 143 0.01 -8.78 7.60
C PHE A 143 1.29 -9.29 6.94
N LYS A 144 1.32 -10.59 6.66
CA LYS A 144 2.46 -11.24 6.01
C LYS A 144 2.35 -11.18 4.49
N LEU A 145 1.16 -11.45 3.96
CA LEU A 145 0.90 -11.46 2.52
C LEU A 145 -0.60 -11.24 2.28
N ILE A 146 -0.94 -10.33 1.36
CA ILE A 146 -2.25 -10.30 0.73
C ILE A 146 -2.11 -10.86 -0.67
N SER A 147 -3.01 -11.73 -1.08
CA SER A 147 -2.97 -12.33 -2.41
C SER A 147 -4.36 -12.50 -3.01
N SER A 148 -4.44 -12.31 -4.33
CA SER A 148 -5.65 -12.52 -5.13
C SER A 148 -5.56 -13.83 -5.88
N PHE A 149 -6.66 -14.61 -5.92
CA PHE A 149 -6.72 -15.82 -6.74
C PHE A 149 -6.94 -15.49 -8.22
N CYS A 150 -5.86 -15.53 -9.02
CA CYS A 150 -5.93 -15.29 -10.45
C CYS A 150 -6.48 -16.52 -11.19
N THR A 151 -7.71 -16.43 -11.69
CA THR A 151 -8.38 -17.51 -12.42
C THR A 151 -7.65 -17.91 -13.70
N LYS A 152 -7.01 -16.96 -14.40
CA LYS A 152 -6.25 -17.24 -15.63
C LYS A 152 -4.98 -18.07 -15.36
N LEU A 153 -4.31 -17.80 -14.24
CA LEU A 153 -3.08 -18.49 -13.85
C LEU A 153 -3.32 -19.70 -12.95
N GLN A 154 -4.55 -19.87 -12.44
CA GLN A 154 -4.90 -20.87 -11.43
C GLN A 154 -3.97 -20.82 -10.21
N ALA A 155 -3.59 -19.61 -9.81
CA ALA A 155 -2.61 -19.37 -8.76
C ALA A 155 -2.95 -18.11 -7.96
N ARG A 156 -2.54 -18.08 -6.69
CA ARG A 156 -2.56 -16.86 -5.88
C ARG A 156 -1.41 -15.95 -6.30
N ILE A 157 -1.72 -14.69 -6.56
CA ILE A 157 -0.75 -13.66 -6.93
C ILE A 157 -0.72 -12.63 -5.80
N PRO A 158 0.46 -12.26 -5.27
CA PRO A 158 0.60 -11.17 -4.30
C PRO A 158 0.00 -9.87 -4.84
N ILE A 159 -0.71 -9.14 -3.99
CA ILE A 159 -1.21 -7.80 -4.29
C ILE A 159 -0.87 -6.87 -3.12
N GLY A 160 -0.63 -5.59 -3.44
CA GLY A 160 -0.48 -4.52 -2.48
C GLY A 160 -1.71 -3.62 -2.42
N GLU A 161 -1.51 -2.45 -1.84
CA GLU A 161 -2.56 -1.44 -1.69
C GLU A 161 -2.94 -0.80 -3.03
N VAL A 162 -1.97 -0.68 -3.95
CA VAL A 162 -2.21 -0.14 -5.29
C VAL A 162 -3.27 -0.97 -6.00
N GLU A 163 -3.11 -2.29 -6.07
CA GLU A 163 -4.08 -3.15 -6.74
C GLU A 163 -5.37 -3.32 -5.93
N LEU A 164 -5.26 -3.39 -4.60
CA LEU A 164 -6.42 -3.48 -3.71
C LEU A 164 -7.38 -2.30 -3.92
N TYR A 165 -6.89 -1.06 -3.79
CA TYR A 165 -7.72 0.13 -3.97
C TYR A 165 -8.14 0.33 -5.42
N THR A 166 -7.30 -0.05 -6.38
CA THR A 166 -7.69 -0.01 -7.80
C THR A 166 -8.93 -0.87 -8.07
N ARG A 167 -8.94 -2.12 -7.61
CA ARG A 167 -10.07 -3.03 -7.85
C ARG A 167 -11.30 -2.60 -7.07
N TRP A 168 -11.13 -2.15 -5.82
CA TRP A 168 -12.22 -1.58 -5.02
C TRP A 168 -12.91 -0.40 -5.70
N LEU A 169 -12.14 0.57 -6.21
CA LEU A 169 -12.66 1.71 -6.98
C LEU A 169 -13.28 1.25 -8.31
N GLY A 170 -12.66 0.27 -8.97
CA GLY A 170 -13.17 -0.35 -10.18
C GLY A 170 -14.56 -0.96 -10.01
N ALA A 171 -14.83 -1.59 -8.86
CA ALA A 171 -16.15 -2.10 -8.49
C ALA A 171 -17.21 -1.00 -8.38
N GLN A 172 -16.80 0.24 -8.05
CA GLN A 172 -17.66 1.43 -8.04
C GLN A 172 -17.78 2.11 -9.41
N GLY A 173 -17.16 1.53 -10.46
CA GLY A 173 -17.12 2.13 -11.80
C GLY A 173 -16.18 3.33 -11.91
N ILE A 174 -15.19 3.44 -11.01
CA ILE A 174 -14.23 4.55 -10.95
C ILE A 174 -12.87 4.05 -11.47
N PRO A 175 -12.41 4.50 -12.64
CA PRO A 175 -11.12 4.10 -13.18
C PRO A 175 -9.97 4.82 -12.45
N VAL A 176 -8.91 4.08 -12.12
CA VAL A 176 -7.65 4.65 -11.63
C VAL A 176 -6.77 5.00 -12.82
N ILE A 177 -6.64 6.28 -13.13
CA ILE A 177 -5.97 6.75 -14.36
C ILE A 177 -4.48 7.06 -14.16
N LEU A 178 -4.05 7.24 -12.91
CA LEU A 178 -2.66 7.51 -12.54
C LEU A 178 -2.33 6.86 -11.19
N VAL A 179 -1.17 6.21 -11.13
CA VAL A 179 -0.52 5.80 -9.88
C VAL A 179 0.84 6.48 -9.78
N THR A 180 1.11 7.17 -8.68
CA THR A 180 2.42 7.76 -8.40
C THR A 180 2.99 7.18 -7.12
N GLY A 181 4.32 7.13 -7.03
CA GLY A 181 4.95 6.48 -5.91
C GLY A 181 6.39 6.07 -6.16
N ASP A 182 6.87 5.12 -5.36
CA ASP A 182 8.16 4.49 -5.62
C ASP A 182 8.13 3.57 -6.85
N ARG A 183 9.29 3.03 -7.21
CA ARG A 183 9.43 2.11 -8.35
C ARG A 183 8.52 0.88 -8.22
N GLU A 184 8.35 0.33 -7.02
CA GLU A 184 7.62 -0.93 -6.82
C GLU A 184 6.10 -0.71 -6.85
N ALA A 185 5.58 0.43 -6.35
CA ALA A 185 4.18 0.82 -6.53
C ALA A 185 3.82 0.94 -8.02
N VAL A 186 4.70 1.55 -8.81
CA VAL A 186 4.54 1.68 -10.26
C VAL A 186 4.65 0.32 -10.95
N TYR A 187 5.53 -0.55 -10.49
CA TYR A 187 5.63 -1.91 -11.01
C TYR A 187 4.35 -2.70 -10.76
N GLU A 188 3.82 -2.65 -9.53
CA GLU A 188 2.54 -3.28 -9.17
C GLU A 188 1.40 -2.77 -10.07
N ALA A 189 1.22 -1.45 -10.17
CA ALA A 189 0.18 -0.84 -11.00
C ALA A 189 0.17 -1.38 -12.45
N ASN A 190 1.36 -1.47 -13.06
CA ASN A 190 1.54 -1.91 -14.44
C ASN A 190 1.35 -3.42 -14.63
N CYS A 191 1.59 -4.24 -13.59
CA CYS A 191 1.37 -5.69 -13.68
C CYS A 191 -0.12 -6.03 -13.86
N PHE A 192 -1.02 -5.24 -13.28
CA PHE A 192 -2.45 -5.54 -13.26
C PHE A 192 -3.26 -4.75 -14.29
N ASN A 193 -2.92 -3.47 -14.53
CA ASN A 193 -3.54 -2.70 -15.60
C ASN A 193 -2.49 -1.76 -16.23
N PRO A 194 -1.97 -2.07 -17.43
CA PRO A 194 -0.94 -1.28 -18.10
C PRO A 194 -1.50 -0.09 -18.91
N TYR A 195 -2.83 0.14 -18.91
CA TYR A 195 -3.45 1.22 -19.69
C TYR A 195 -3.47 2.57 -18.97
N ARG A 196 -3.38 2.56 -17.64
CA ARG A 196 -3.24 3.77 -16.81
C ARG A 196 -1.85 4.38 -16.94
N GLN A 197 -1.71 5.65 -16.58
CA GLN A 197 -0.39 6.26 -16.41
C GLN A 197 0.23 5.85 -15.07
N THR A 198 1.56 5.89 -15.02
CA THR A 198 2.32 5.72 -13.78
C THR A 198 3.45 6.73 -13.68
N CYS A 199 3.74 7.23 -12.48
CA CYS A 199 4.84 8.17 -12.24
C CYS A 199 5.71 7.73 -11.05
N CYS A 200 6.86 7.14 -11.37
CA CYS A 200 7.87 6.79 -10.35
C CYS A 200 8.59 8.07 -9.91
N VAL A 201 8.52 8.43 -8.63
CA VAL A 201 9.16 9.63 -8.07
C VAL A 201 10.41 9.30 -7.25
N LYS A 202 10.63 8.03 -6.90
CA LYS A 202 11.83 7.59 -6.17
C LYS A 202 12.12 6.10 -6.32
N SER A 203 13.36 5.71 -6.09
CA SER A 203 13.77 4.30 -6.01
C SER A 203 15.12 4.16 -5.27
N TYR A 204 15.41 2.99 -4.70
CA TYR A 204 16.75 2.71 -4.14
C TYR A 204 17.87 2.66 -5.19
N PHE A 205 17.53 2.51 -6.48
CA PHE A 205 18.51 2.46 -7.57
C PHE A 205 18.95 3.85 -8.04
N GLN A 206 18.15 4.87 -7.76
CA GLN A 206 18.39 6.25 -8.20
C GLN A 206 18.14 7.20 -7.03
N MET A 207 19.11 7.25 -6.10
CA MET A 207 19.11 8.17 -4.95
C MET A 207 19.81 9.50 -5.26
N ASN A 208 20.14 9.79 -6.52
CA ASN A 208 20.78 11.04 -6.89
C ASN A 208 19.85 12.22 -6.56
N GLN A 209 20.43 13.32 -6.06
CA GLN A 209 19.70 14.56 -5.81
C GLN A 209 19.24 15.17 -7.14
N ILE A 210 18.06 14.76 -7.58
CA ILE A 210 17.27 15.49 -8.57
C ILE A 210 16.50 16.54 -7.78
N ASP A 211 16.56 17.80 -8.22
CA ASP A 211 15.79 18.87 -7.59
C ASP A 211 14.30 18.52 -7.66
N ARG A 212 13.64 18.56 -6.51
CA ARG A 212 12.22 18.25 -6.31
C ARG A 212 11.31 18.92 -7.31
N ILE A 213 11.65 20.11 -7.77
CA ILE A 213 10.87 20.83 -8.78
C ILE A 213 10.65 20.00 -10.05
N HIS A 214 11.64 19.20 -10.47
CA HIS A 214 11.53 18.35 -11.64
C HIS A 214 10.60 17.15 -11.41
N PHE A 215 10.52 16.63 -10.18
CA PHE A 215 9.54 15.60 -9.84
C PHE A 215 8.13 16.17 -9.87
N TYR A 216 7.92 17.40 -9.38
CA TYR A 216 6.62 18.07 -9.46
C TYR A 216 6.21 18.35 -10.91
N GLU A 217 7.14 18.79 -11.76
CA GLU A 217 6.90 18.93 -13.21
C GLU A 217 6.56 17.59 -13.87
N LYS A 218 7.26 16.52 -13.49
CA LYS A 218 6.99 15.15 -13.97
C LYS A 218 5.59 14.68 -13.55
N ILE A 219 5.22 14.86 -12.29
CA ILE A 219 3.87 14.54 -11.78
C ILE A 219 2.82 15.32 -12.57
N ALA A 220 3.00 16.64 -12.72
CA ALA A 220 2.07 17.48 -13.45
C ALA A 220 1.93 17.05 -14.93
N TYR A 221 3.04 16.65 -15.56
CA TYR A 221 3.03 16.10 -16.92
C TYR A 221 2.27 14.76 -16.98
N CYS A 222 2.53 13.83 -16.06
CA CYS A 222 1.84 12.55 -16.01
C CYS A 222 0.32 12.71 -15.77
N ILE A 223 -0.10 13.69 -14.95
CA ILE A 223 -1.52 14.04 -14.78
C ILE A 223 -2.12 14.45 -16.11
N LYS A 224 -1.49 15.38 -16.84
CA LYS A 224 -1.98 15.83 -18.17
C LYS A 224 -2.11 14.67 -19.16
N CYS A 225 -1.13 13.78 -19.18
CA CYS A 225 -1.18 12.56 -20.01
C CYS A 225 -2.34 11.64 -19.59
N SER A 226 -2.56 11.45 -18.28
CA SER A 226 -3.63 10.60 -17.76
C SER A 226 -5.03 11.13 -18.09
N LEU A 227 -5.22 12.45 -18.11
CA LEU A 227 -6.47 13.10 -18.50
C LEU A 227 -6.79 12.92 -19.99
N SER A 228 -5.78 12.63 -20.81
CA SER A 228 -5.95 12.38 -22.26
C SER A 228 -6.25 10.92 -22.59
N LEU A 229 -6.26 10.02 -21.60
CA LEU A 229 -6.56 8.61 -21.79
C LEU A 229 -8.05 8.38 -22.08
N ASN A 230 -8.34 7.24 -22.70
CA ASN A 230 -9.67 6.65 -22.54
C ASN A 230 -9.76 6.05 -21.13
N TRP A 231 -10.59 6.62 -20.26
CA TRP A 231 -10.65 6.17 -18.86
C TRP A 231 -11.29 4.79 -18.70
N ASP A 232 -12.17 4.38 -19.62
CA ASP A 232 -12.87 3.08 -19.54
C ASP A 232 -11.90 1.89 -19.56
N ILE A 233 -10.77 2.00 -20.27
CA ILE A 233 -9.74 0.95 -20.31
C ILE A 233 -8.87 0.89 -19.05
N CYS A 234 -8.98 1.91 -18.19
CA CYS A 234 -8.29 1.95 -16.89
C CYS A 234 -9.16 1.35 -15.76
N LEU A 235 -10.40 0.94 -16.06
CA LEU A 235 -11.28 0.29 -15.10
C LEU A 235 -10.74 -1.12 -14.77
N SER A 236 -10.82 -1.50 -13.50
CA SER A 236 -10.33 -2.81 -13.03
C SER A 236 -11.46 -3.64 -12.45
N GLU A 237 -11.42 -4.95 -12.66
CA GLU A 237 -12.45 -5.87 -12.19
C GLU A 237 -12.21 -6.28 -10.73
N ASP A 238 -13.29 -6.51 -9.99
CA ASP A 238 -13.22 -7.00 -8.62
C ASP A 238 -13.99 -8.32 -8.43
N SER A 239 -13.47 -9.39 -9.05
CA SER A 239 -14.15 -10.69 -9.10
C SER A 239 -13.36 -11.83 -8.46
N ASN A 240 -12.18 -11.55 -7.90
CA ASN A 240 -11.27 -12.56 -7.37
C ASN A 240 -11.22 -12.58 -5.84
N GLU A 241 -11.32 -13.78 -5.28
CA GLU A 241 -11.09 -14.11 -3.87
C GLU A 241 -9.73 -13.57 -3.40
N ILE A 242 -9.73 -12.91 -2.24
CA ILE A 242 -8.57 -12.35 -1.56
C ILE A 242 -8.26 -13.19 -0.33
N ALA A 243 -6.98 -13.47 -0.10
CA ALA A 243 -6.48 -14.13 1.10
C ALA A 243 -5.47 -13.23 1.82
N ILE A 244 -5.62 -13.13 3.14
CA ILE A 244 -4.67 -12.49 4.05
C ILE A 244 -3.97 -13.57 4.88
N GLU A 245 -2.65 -13.63 4.77
CA GLU A 245 -1.77 -14.34 5.69
C GLU A 245 -1.21 -13.39 6.75
N PHE A 246 -0.98 -13.91 7.95
CA PHE A 246 -0.50 -13.14 9.09
C PHE A 246 0.88 -13.61 9.52
N ASN A 247 1.68 -12.71 10.09
CA ASN A 247 2.98 -13.06 10.66
C ASN A 247 2.85 -14.01 11.86
N ASN A 248 1.73 -13.91 12.60
CA ASN A 248 1.37 -14.83 13.67
C ASN A 248 0.19 -15.73 13.23
N PRO A 249 0.40 -17.03 12.97
CA PRO A 249 -0.69 -17.94 12.56
C PRO A 249 -1.77 -18.15 13.63
N ASP A 250 -1.50 -17.92 14.92
CA ASP A 250 -2.52 -18.01 15.98
C ASP A 250 -3.67 -17.00 15.75
N VAL A 251 -3.39 -15.89 15.05
CA VAL A 251 -4.39 -14.85 14.71
C VAL A 251 -5.48 -15.40 13.80
N VAL A 252 -5.13 -16.32 12.88
CA VAL A 252 -6.08 -16.91 11.94
C VAL A 252 -7.12 -17.75 12.68
N GLU A 253 -6.71 -18.48 13.72
CA GLU A 253 -7.61 -19.26 14.56
C GLU A 253 -8.55 -18.34 15.35
N ALA A 254 -8.00 -17.32 16.02
CA ALA A 254 -8.79 -16.36 16.80
C ALA A 254 -9.78 -15.55 15.95
N LEU A 255 -9.43 -15.21 14.71
CA LEU A 255 -10.35 -14.58 13.76
C LEU A 255 -11.42 -15.56 13.27
N GLY A 256 -11.08 -16.83 13.04
CA GLY A 256 -12.05 -17.87 12.71
C GLY A 256 -13.12 -18.03 13.80
N ASP A 257 -12.71 -18.02 15.08
CA ASP A 257 -13.64 -18.03 16.23
C ASP A 257 -14.52 -16.77 16.28
N ALA A 258 -14.04 -15.66 15.71
CA ALA A 258 -14.78 -14.41 15.53
C ALA A 258 -15.63 -14.38 14.24
N SER A 259 -15.91 -15.54 13.63
CA SER A 259 -16.74 -15.71 12.43
C SER A 259 -16.15 -15.14 11.12
N TYR A 260 -14.84 -14.92 11.06
CA TYR A 260 -14.18 -14.63 9.78
C TYR A 260 -13.97 -15.91 8.97
N ASN A 261 -14.13 -15.82 7.65
CA ASN A 261 -13.95 -16.96 6.76
C ASN A 261 -12.48 -17.39 6.73
N ARG A 262 -12.20 -18.60 7.23
CA ARG A 262 -10.85 -19.17 7.28
C ARG A 262 -10.66 -20.23 6.21
N LYS A 263 -9.51 -20.20 5.54
CA LYS A 263 -9.04 -21.30 4.69
C LYS A 263 -7.55 -21.52 4.93
N GLU A 264 -7.21 -22.73 5.38
CA GLU A 264 -5.84 -23.08 5.78
C GLU A 264 -5.27 -22.06 6.78
N ASN A 265 -4.22 -21.33 6.39
CA ASN A 265 -3.52 -20.34 7.22
C ASN A 265 -3.87 -18.90 6.84
N SER A 266 -5.04 -18.68 6.24
CA SER A 266 -5.48 -17.37 5.75
C SER A 266 -6.92 -17.05 6.14
N ILE A 267 -7.19 -15.75 6.23
CA ILE A 267 -8.55 -15.20 6.23
C ILE A 267 -8.91 -14.80 4.81
N ILE A 268 -10.13 -15.13 4.41
CA ILE A 268 -10.63 -15.04 3.04
C ILE A 268 -11.71 -13.98 2.93
N PHE A 269 -11.63 -13.21 1.85
CA PHE A 269 -12.66 -12.29 1.38
C PHE A 269 -12.99 -12.64 -0.07
N ASP A 270 -14.25 -12.51 -0.46
CA ASP A 270 -14.75 -12.77 -1.81
C ASP A 270 -14.17 -11.80 -2.84
N SER A 271 -13.79 -10.59 -2.42
CA SER A 271 -13.24 -9.57 -3.32
C SER A 271 -12.41 -8.49 -2.59
N CYS A 272 -11.74 -7.62 -3.36
CA CYS A 272 -11.08 -6.44 -2.81
C CYS A 272 -12.09 -5.51 -2.12
N SER A 273 -13.29 -5.35 -2.68
CA SER A 273 -14.34 -4.52 -2.09
C SER A 273 -14.82 -5.07 -0.75
N GLU A 274 -15.00 -6.38 -0.62
CA GLU A 274 -15.37 -6.94 0.68
C GLU A 274 -14.28 -6.67 1.72
N LEU A 275 -13.00 -6.83 1.36
CA LEU A 275 -11.90 -6.51 2.26
C LEU A 275 -11.89 -5.02 2.65
N VAL A 276 -11.87 -4.10 1.69
CA VAL A 276 -11.78 -2.65 1.98
C VAL A 276 -12.99 -2.18 2.80
N ASN A 277 -14.20 -2.64 2.48
CA ASN A 277 -15.41 -2.25 3.21
C ASN A 277 -15.48 -2.83 4.64
N ASN A 278 -14.73 -3.89 4.94
CA ASN A 278 -14.65 -4.51 6.28
C ASN A 278 -13.29 -4.29 6.95
N LEU A 279 -12.44 -3.42 6.40
CA LEU A 279 -11.06 -3.25 6.85
C LEU A 279 -10.96 -2.74 8.29
N TYR A 280 -11.74 -1.71 8.65
CA TYR A 280 -11.68 -1.11 9.98
C TYR A 280 -12.27 -2.03 11.08
N PRO A 281 -13.44 -2.68 10.89
CA PRO A 281 -13.88 -3.74 11.80
C PRO A 281 -12.86 -4.88 11.98
N LEU A 282 -12.16 -5.27 10.90
CA LEU A 282 -11.08 -6.24 10.96
C LEU A 282 -9.90 -5.70 11.79
N ILE A 283 -9.48 -4.45 11.56
CA ILE A 283 -8.41 -3.77 12.30
C ILE A 283 -8.71 -3.74 13.81
N ASP A 284 -9.93 -3.37 14.20
CA ASP A 284 -10.32 -3.31 15.61
C ASP A 284 -10.20 -4.70 16.25
N ARG A 285 -10.72 -5.72 15.58
CA ARG A 285 -10.65 -7.10 16.06
C ARG A 285 -9.22 -7.62 16.15
N LEU A 286 -8.38 -7.29 15.18
CA LEU A 286 -6.96 -7.63 15.19
C LEU A 286 -6.24 -6.97 16.34
N ASN A 287 -6.53 -5.71 16.63
CA ASN A 287 -5.92 -4.99 17.76
C ASN A 287 -6.27 -5.68 19.10
N GLU A 288 -7.52 -6.12 19.28
CA GLU A 288 -7.93 -6.91 20.45
C GLU A 288 -7.13 -8.21 20.58
N ILE A 289 -7.08 -9.00 19.49
CA ILE A 289 -6.38 -10.29 19.44
C ILE A 289 -4.88 -10.11 19.70
N ASN A 290 -4.27 -9.14 19.05
CA ASN A 290 -2.85 -8.84 19.18
C ASN A 290 -2.48 -8.38 20.58
N ASN A 291 -3.32 -7.56 21.23
CA ASN A 291 -3.11 -7.16 22.62
C ASN A 291 -3.16 -8.37 23.57
N ALA A 292 -4.11 -9.29 23.35
CA ALA A 292 -4.17 -10.54 24.11
C ALA A 292 -2.93 -11.43 23.88
N ASN A 293 -2.50 -11.57 22.62
CA ASN A 293 -1.30 -12.33 22.26
C ASN A 293 -0.03 -11.74 22.87
N VAL A 294 0.15 -10.42 22.83
CA VAL A 294 1.30 -9.74 23.45
C VAL A 294 1.31 -9.94 24.96
N ALA A 295 0.15 -9.86 25.63
CA ALA A 295 0.05 -10.12 27.07
C ALA A 295 0.42 -11.58 27.41
N LEU A 296 -0.12 -12.54 26.65
CA LEU A 296 0.19 -13.97 26.79
C LEU A 296 1.69 -14.25 26.56
N ASN A 297 2.24 -13.74 25.46
CA ASN A 297 3.65 -13.92 25.10
C ASN A 297 4.59 -13.26 26.10
N SER A 298 4.23 -12.10 26.64
CA SER A 298 4.98 -11.44 27.71
C SER A 298 5.03 -12.29 28.99
N ALA A 299 3.89 -12.86 29.40
CA ALA A 299 3.82 -13.76 30.56
C ALA A 299 4.63 -15.04 30.32
N PHE A 300 4.49 -15.64 29.14
CA PHE A 300 5.25 -16.83 28.73
C PHE A 300 6.77 -16.59 28.79
N ILE A 301 7.26 -15.51 28.17
CA ILE A 301 8.70 -15.19 28.18
C ILE A 301 9.21 -14.93 29.61
N LYS A 302 8.39 -14.36 30.49
CA LYS A 302 8.75 -14.19 31.90
C LYS A 302 8.96 -15.52 32.61
N GLU A 303 8.09 -16.51 32.38
CA GLU A 303 8.26 -17.86 32.95
C GLU A 303 9.46 -18.59 32.35
N VAL A 304 9.65 -18.51 31.03
CA VAL A 304 10.82 -19.07 30.35
C VAL A 304 12.12 -18.52 30.93
N ARG A 305 12.20 -17.20 31.16
CA ARG A 305 13.39 -16.57 31.75
C ARG A 305 13.71 -17.08 33.15
N LYS A 306 12.71 -17.48 33.95
CA LYS A 306 12.94 -18.09 35.28
C LYS A 306 13.56 -19.48 35.16
N LEU A 307 13.11 -20.27 34.19
CA LEU A 307 13.66 -21.61 33.92
C LEU A 307 15.07 -21.56 33.33
N ALA A 308 15.38 -20.48 32.60
CA ALA A 308 16.65 -20.27 31.93
C ALA A 308 17.74 -19.63 32.82
N VAL A 309 17.47 -19.37 34.11
CA VAL A 309 18.40 -18.63 35.01
C VAL A 309 19.78 -19.29 35.11
N SER A 310 19.84 -20.63 35.06
CA SER A 310 21.08 -21.40 35.13
C SER A 310 21.82 -21.50 33.79
N LEU A 311 21.21 -21.08 32.68
CA LEU A 311 21.78 -21.16 31.34
C LEU A 311 22.56 -19.88 31.01
N LYS A 312 23.71 -20.03 30.35
CA LYS A 312 24.44 -18.86 29.84
C LYS A 312 23.66 -18.24 28.68
N LYS A 313 23.60 -16.91 28.66
CA LYS A 313 22.92 -16.15 27.61
C LYS A 313 23.46 -16.46 26.20
N GLU A 314 24.77 -16.68 26.08
CA GLU A 314 25.42 -17.00 24.80
C GLU A 314 24.97 -18.36 24.26
N ASP A 315 24.78 -19.35 25.14
CA ASP A 315 24.32 -20.69 24.75
C ASP A 315 22.87 -20.65 24.29
N LEU A 316 22.03 -19.86 24.98
CA LEU A 316 20.65 -19.60 24.55
C LEU A 316 20.59 -18.91 23.19
N ALA A 317 21.39 -17.87 22.98
CA ALA A 317 21.40 -17.13 21.73
C ALA A 317 21.86 -17.98 20.53
N LYS A 318 22.80 -18.91 20.75
CA LYS A 318 23.30 -19.85 19.72
C LYS A 318 22.42 -21.08 19.53
N SER A 319 21.48 -21.35 20.43
CA SER A 319 20.57 -22.49 20.34
C SER A 319 19.49 -22.29 19.27
N GLU A 320 18.82 -23.39 18.90
CA GLU A 320 17.69 -23.37 17.95
C GLU A 320 16.51 -22.51 18.45
N ILE A 321 16.39 -22.29 19.76
CA ILE A 321 15.32 -21.47 20.36
C ILE A 321 15.72 -19.99 20.50
N GLY A 322 17.00 -19.64 20.33
CA GLY A 322 17.50 -18.26 20.43
C GLY A 322 16.73 -17.29 19.54
N PRO A 323 16.62 -17.53 18.22
CA PRO A 323 15.86 -16.67 17.33
C PRO A 323 14.39 -16.48 17.73
N LEU A 324 13.76 -17.53 18.29
CA LEU A 324 12.37 -17.48 18.74
C LEU A 324 12.21 -16.67 20.04
N LEU A 325 13.17 -16.79 20.97
CA LEU A 325 13.18 -16.09 22.25
C LEU A 325 13.31 -14.57 22.12
N TYR A 326 14.02 -14.12 21.10
CA TYR A 326 14.27 -12.71 20.81
C TYR A 326 13.39 -12.16 19.69
N ASN A 327 12.43 -12.95 19.21
CA ASN A 327 11.48 -12.51 18.20
C ASN A 327 10.53 -11.44 18.75
N ASN A 328 9.90 -10.68 17.87
CA ASN A 328 8.85 -9.74 18.25
C ASN A 328 7.71 -10.50 18.95
N LEU A 329 7.31 -10.04 20.14
CA LEU A 329 6.24 -10.66 20.93
C LEU A 329 4.92 -10.73 20.19
N LEU A 330 4.67 -9.83 19.24
CA LEU A 330 3.47 -9.87 18.40
C LEU A 330 3.42 -11.12 17.50
N PHE A 331 4.59 -11.59 17.05
CA PHE A 331 4.74 -12.67 16.07
C PHE A 331 5.08 -14.02 16.71
N LEU A 332 5.14 -14.09 18.04
CA LEU A 332 5.41 -15.33 18.74
C LEU A 332 4.13 -16.19 18.81
N ASP A 333 4.08 -17.24 18.00
CA ASP A 333 2.96 -18.17 17.91
C ASP A 333 3.04 -19.35 18.90
N SER A 334 1.95 -20.11 19.00
CA SER A 334 1.81 -21.29 19.87
C SER A 334 2.87 -22.34 19.64
N LYS A 335 3.17 -22.66 18.37
CA LYS A 335 4.19 -23.65 18.00
C LYS A 335 5.59 -23.20 18.42
N SER A 336 5.87 -21.91 18.33
CA SER A 336 7.13 -21.30 18.73
C SER A 336 7.27 -21.29 20.24
N ARG A 337 6.19 -20.98 20.99
CA ARG A 337 6.16 -21.14 22.44
C ARG A 337 6.46 -22.57 22.87
N ASP A 338 5.85 -23.57 22.22
CA ASP A 338 6.11 -24.98 22.50
C ASP A 338 7.57 -25.38 22.24
N LYS A 339 8.15 -24.93 21.12
CA LYS A 339 9.56 -25.16 20.79
C LYS A 339 10.49 -24.53 21.82
N ILE A 340 10.23 -23.29 22.21
CA ILE A 340 10.99 -22.59 23.25
C ILE A 340 10.95 -23.39 24.54
N MET A 341 9.75 -23.77 25.01
CA MET A 341 9.60 -24.47 26.28
C MET A 341 10.32 -25.83 26.27
N LYS A 342 10.16 -26.62 25.20
CA LYS A 342 10.87 -27.91 25.04
C LYS A 342 12.38 -27.72 25.02
N GLY A 343 12.88 -26.73 24.28
CA GLY A 343 14.31 -26.44 24.20
C GLY A 343 14.91 -26.03 25.53
N ILE A 344 14.22 -25.15 26.28
CA ILE A 344 14.66 -24.72 27.62
C ILE A 344 14.74 -25.90 28.57
N LEU A 345 13.71 -26.75 28.63
CA LEU A 345 13.72 -27.93 29.50
C LEU A 345 14.84 -28.90 29.14
N ALA A 346 15.09 -29.13 27.84
CA ALA A 346 16.18 -29.99 27.40
C ALA A 346 17.56 -29.44 27.79
N MET A 347 17.79 -28.14 27.60
CA MET A 347 19.05 -27.48 27.97
C MET A 347 19.27 -27.48 29.49
N THR A 348 18.23 -27.22 30.29
CA THR A 348 18.33 -27.23 31.74
C THR A 348 18.55 -28.65 32.28
N ASN A 349 17.91 -29.67 31.70
CA ASN A 349 18.13 -31.06 32.09
C ASN A 349 19.56 -31.53 31.79
N ASN A 350 20.16 -31.09 30.69
CA ASN A 350 21.55 -31.40 30.34
C ASN A 350 22.58 -30.81 31.32
N LEU A 351 22.25 -29.72 32.04
CA LEU A 351 23.10 -29.20 33.12
C LEU A 351 23.01 -30.03 34.41
N THR A 352 21.91 -30.75 34.60
CA THR A 352 21.65 -31.56 35.81
C THR A 352 22.11 -33.01 35.69
N LEU A 353 22.42 -33.48 34.48
CA LEU A 353 23.09 -34.76 34.30
C LEU A 353 24.55 -34.61 34.77
N PRO A 354 25.05 -35.48 35.67
CA PRO A 354 26.46 -35.45 36.02
C PRO A 354 27.26 -35.59 34.73
N HIS A 355 28.18 -34.66 34.49
CA HIS A 355 29.29 -34.95 33.59
C HIS A 355 29.97 -36.19 34.16
N ASP A 356 29.79 -37.34 33.50
CA ASP A 356 30.58 -38.52 33.79
C ASP A 356 32.04 -38.08 33.73
N ILE A 357 32.68 -38.17 34.88
CA ILE A 357 34.10 -37.92 35.10
C ILE A 357 34.80 -39.11 34.44
N GLU A 358 35.40 -38.89 33.26
CA GLU A 358 36.49 -39.74 32.75
C GLU A 358 37.81 -39.41 33.47
#